data_AF-A0A450WGA0-F1
#
_entry.id   AF-A0A450WGA0-F1
#
_cell.length_a   1.000
_cell.length_b   1.000
_cell.length_c   1.000
_cell.angle_alpha   90.00
_cell.angle_beta   90.00
_cell.angle_gamma   90.00
#
_symmetry.space_group_name_H-M   'P 1'
#
loop_
_entity.id
_entity.type
_entity.pdbx_description
1 polymer ?
#
loop_
_entity_poly.entity_id
_entity_poly.type
_entity_poly.pdbx_seq_one_letter_code
_entity_poly.pdbx_strand_id
1 'polypeptide(L)'
;MSNSAEICPFCNGFLGVESVIGIPINKLIVIKTENFVVVPDCAPLMEGHFLIVSKEHYPCFGAMPPELLLEAVTIKREIRHKLTSAYCAPVFFEHGPVVCDTAIAGSCVDHAHLHCLPVGKEFSSLIMPSREPEELTEFWKLAEYTRNGLSYLFYESREGDMDIYPLDAENDDVPPQHLRHAAARILSMPNWNWRDISKKPDYGDVVRTRILRAVEEMLMVDPIDKLGWISV
;
A
#
# COMPACT_ATOMS: atom_id res chain seq x y z
N MET A 1 17.80 -14.86 -10.59
CA MET A 1 17.06 -13.62 -10.28
C MET A 1 16.12 -13.40 -11.44
N SER A 2 14.81 -13.34 -11.19
CA SER A 2 13.81 -13.19 -12.25
C SER A 2 13.95 -11.85 -12.96
N ASN A 3 13.60 -11.80 -14.25
CA ASN A 3 13.55 -10.60 -15.10
C ASN A 3 12.66 -9.46 -14.54
N SER A 4 11.87 -9.74 -13.50
CA SER A 4 10.92 -8.80 -12.88
C SER A 4 11.60 -7.72 -12.01
N ALA A 5 12.72 -8.03 -11.37
CA ALA A 5 13.40 -7.08 -10.49
C ALA A 5 14.09 -5.94 -11.27
N GLU A 6 14.59 -6.22 -12.48
CA GLU A 6 15.31 -5.26 -13.31
C GLU A 6 14.43 -4.09 -13.79
N ILE A 7 13.12 -4.32 -13.95
CA ILE A 7 12.15 -3.30 -14.38
C ILE A 7 11.27 -2.77 -13.23
N CYS A 8 11.44 -3.28 -12.01
CA CYS A 8 10.61 -2.90 -10.87
C CYS A 8 10.96 -1.48 -10.37
N PRO A 9 10.00 -0.54 -10.28
CA PRO A 9 10.28 0.83 -9.83
C PRO A 9 10.67 0.90 -8.35
N PHE A 10 10.25 -0.05 -7.50
CA PHE A 10 10.65 -0.09 -6.09
C PHE A 10 12.06 -0.68 -5.90
N CYS A 11 12.44 -1.70 -6.69
CA CYS A 11 13.80 -2.25 -6.66
C CYS A 11 14.83 -1.25 -7.21
N ASN A 12 14.45 -0.45 -8.20
CA ASN A 12 15.33 0.50 -8.88
C ASN A 12 15.39 1.88 -8.20
N GLY A 13 15.25 1.95 -6.88
CA GLY A 13 15.43 3.19 -6.12
C GLY A 13 14.19 4.08 -6.04
N PHE A 14 12.98 3.54 -6.17
CA PHE A 14 11.72 4.30 -6.03
C PHE A 14 11.60 5.44 -7.05
N LEU A 15 12.05 5.21 -8.29
CA LEU A 15 12.12 6.21 -9.36
C LEU A 15 10.84 7.04 -9.54
N GLY A 16 9.67 6.45 -9.27
CA GLY A 16 8.39 7.17 -9.30
C GLY A 16 8.33 8.34 -8.31
N VAL A 17 8.62 8.12 -7.03
CA VAL A 17 8.56 9.18 -6.01
C VAL A 17 9.72 10.16 -6.19
N GLU A 18 10.92 9.66 -6.43
CA GLU A 18 12.11 10.52 -6.59
C GLU A 18 12.00 11.44 -7.80
N SER A 19 11.45 10.98 -8.92
CA SER A 19 11.22 11.82 -10.12
C SER A 19 10.18 12.91 -9.88
N VAL A 20 9.12 12.60 -9.12
CA VAL A 20 8.05 13.53 -8.76
C VAL A 20 8.56 14.61 -7.80
N ILE A 21 9.38 14.24 -6.82
CA ILE A 21 9.81 15.14 -5.74
C ILE A 21 11.18 15.79 -6.00
N GLY A 22 12.03 15.18 -6.83
CA GLY A 22 13.42 15.61 -7.02
C GLY A 22 14.25 15.50 -5.73
N ILE A 23 13.87 14.63 -4.81
CA ILE A 23 14.57 14.36 -3.54
C ILE A 23 14.84 12.86 -3.45
N PRO A 24 16.06 12.45 -3.02
CA PRO A 24 16.37 11.04 -2.81
C PRO A 24 15.42 10.40 -1.79
N ILE A 25 15.02 9.15 -2.06
CA ILE A 25 14.02 8.43 -1.28
C ILE A 25 14.40 8.29 0.19
N ASN A 26 15.70 8.19 0.50
CA ASN A 26 16.18 8.07 1.87
C ASN A 26 15.82 9.27 2.78
N LYS A 27 15.48 10.42 2.20
CA LYS A 27 14.99 11.60 2.92
C LYS A 27 13.46 11.63 3.06
N LEU A 28 12.75 10.74 2.37
CA LEU A 28 11.29 10.65 2.37
C LEU A 28 10.78 9.45 3.17
N ILE A 29 11.67 8.61 3.68
CA ILE A 29 11.33 7.45 4.52
C ILE A 29 10.89 7.93 5.90
N VAL A 30 9.67 7.57 6.32
CA VAL A 30 9.12 7.92 7.64
C VAL A 30 9.28 6.78 8.67
N ILE A 31 9.39 5.53 8.21
CA ILE A 31 9.70 4.35 9.03
C ILE A 31 10.66 3.47 8.24
N LYS A 32 11.71 2.97 8.91
CA LYS A 32 12.68 2.04 8.32
C LYS A 32 12.96 0.91 9.30
N THR A 33 12.82 -0.32 8.83
CA THR A 33 13.13 -1.53 9.60
C THR A 33 14.15 -2.38 8.84
N GLU A 34 14.31 -3.66 9.18
CA GLU A 34 15.24 -4.55 8.50
C GLU A 34 14.76 -4.86 7.08
N ASN A 35 13.49 -5.25 6.91
CA ASN A 35 12.98 -5.73 5.63
C ASN A 35 12.04 -4.75 4.92
N PHE A 36 11.66 -3.63 5.55
CA PHE A 36 10.69 -2.69 5.00
C PHE A 36 11.11 -1.23 5.12
N VAL A 37 10.46 -0.41 4.30
CA VAL A 37 10.44 1.06 4.39
C VAL A 37 9.01 1.55 4.25
N VAL A 38 8.70 2.69 4.89
CA VAL A 38 7.45 3.40 4.66
C VAL A 38 7.75 4.73 3.98
N VAL A 39 7.14 4.93 2.81
CA VAL A 39 7.40 6.05 1.91
C VAL A 39 6.08 6.63 1.38
N PRO A 40 6.02 7.92 1.00
CA PRO A 40 4.82 8.47 0.39
C PRO A 40 4.52 7.79 -0.96
N ASP A 41 3.25 7.64 -1.30
CA ASP A 41 2.84 7.25 -2.65
C ASP A 41 3.28 8.35 -3.64
N CYS A 42 3.76 8.00 -4.84
CA CYS A 42 4.18 9.00 -5.84
C CYS A 42 2.99 9.77 -6.43
N ALA A 43 1.81 9.17 -6.31
CA ALA A 43 0.53 9.72 -6.67
C ALA A 43 -0.47 9.61 -5.52
N PRO A 44 -0.33 10.40 -4.43
CA PRO A 44 -1.26 10.35 -3.32
C PRO A 44 -2.70 10.62 -3.77
N LEU A 45 -3.66 9.78 -3.34
CA LEU A 45 -5.08 10.09 -3.47
C LEU A 45 -5.45 11.28 -2.58
N MET A 46 -4.87 11.32 -1.38
CA MET A 46 -4.96 12.45 -0.48
C MET A 46 -3.65 12.62 0.27
N GLU A 47 -3.49 13.75 0.94
CA GLU A 47 -2.36 13.92 1.84
C GLU A 47 -2.34 12.85 2.93
N GLY A 48 -1.15 12.37 3.26
CA GLY A 48 -0.97 11.24 4.18
C GLY A 48 -1.13 9.86 3.52
N HIS A 49 -1.25 9.77 2.19
CA HIS A 49 -1.21 8.48 1.49
C HIS A 49 0.22 7.93 1.41
N PHE A 50 0.51 6.91 2.24
CA PHE A 50 1.81 6.23 2.31
C PHE A 50 1.72 4.78 1.82
N LEU A 51 2.88 4.18 1.56
CA LEU A 51 3.06 2.78 1.23
C LEU A 51 4.03 2.13 2.22
N ILE A 52 3.67 0.99 2.79
CA ILE A 52 4.64 0.07 3.41
C ILE A 52 5.20 -0.80 2.28
N VAL A 53 6.50 -0.75 2.03
CA VAL A 53 7.13 -1.41 0.89
C VAL A 53 8.25 -2.33 1.37
N SER A 54 8.27 -3.58 0.89
CA SER A 54 9.39 -4.49 1.17
C SER A 54 10.66 -4.03 0.44
N LYS A 55 11.82 -4.23 1.05
CA LYS A 55 13.10 -3.92 0.41
C LYS A 55 13.47 -4.94 -0.66
N GLU A 56 13.24 -6.21 -0.36
CA GLU A 56 13.36 -7.29 -1.32
C GLU A 56 12.11 -7.39 -2.19
N HIS A 57 12.28 -8.00 -3.37
CA HIS A 57 11.21 -8.17 -4.34
C HIS A 57 10.34 -9.40 -4.00
N TYR A 58 9.13 -9.13 -3.52
CA TYR A 58 8.03 -10.08 -3.40
C TYR A 58 6.85 -9.52 -4.20
N PRO A 59 6.05 -10.31 -4.94
CA PRO A 59 4.97 -9.74 -5.75
C PRO A 59 3.83 -9.11 -4.93
N CYS A 60 3.57 -9.61 -3.72
CA CYS A 60 2.58 -9.10 -2.76
C CYS A 60 2.95 -9.54 -1.33
N PHE A 61 2.27 -9.03 -0.30
CA PHE A 61 2.57 -9.47 1.09
C PHE A 61 2.28 -10.96 1.28
N GLY A 62 1.20 -11.48 0.68
CA GLY A 62 0.93 -12.92 0.69
C GLY A 62 2.06 -13.78 0.09
N ALA A 63 2.93 -13.25 -0.76
CA ALA A 63 4.05 -14.03 -1.30
C ALA A 63 5.30 -14.04 -0.39
N MET A 64 5.25 -13.37 0.77
CA MET A 64 6.35 -13.31 1.72
C MET A 64 6.39 -14.52 2.67
N PRO A 65 7.57 -14.85 3.20
CA PRO A 65 7.70 -15.70 4.39
C PRO A 65 6.86 -15.13 5.55
N PRO A 66 6.10 -15.97 6.30
CA PRO A 66 5.27 -15.52 7.42
C PRO A 66 6.02 -14.71 8.49
N GLU A 67 7.31 -14.96 8.68
CA GLU A 67 8.16 -14.27 9.65
C GLU A 67 8.32 -12.78 9.29
N LEU A 68 8.39 -12.45 7.99
CA LEU A 68 8.44 -11.06 7.53
C LEU A 68 7.09 -10.35 7.70
N LEU A 69 5.99 -11.09 7.70
CA LEU A 69 4.65 -10.54 7.92
C LEU A 69 4.44 -10.09 9.37
N LEU A 70 5.14 -10.67 10.34
CA LEU A 70 5.13 -10.20 11.74
C LEU A 70 5.80 -8.81 11.87
N GLU A 71 6.89 -8.58 11.12
CA GLU A 71 7.50 -7.26 11.03
C GLU A 71 6.54 -6.26 10.39
N ALA A 72 5.85 -6.66 9.32
CA ALA A 72 4.82 -5.83 8.67
C ALA A 72 3.68 -5.45 9.63
N VAL A 73 3.20 -6.38 10.47
CA VAL A 73 2.18 -6.08 11.50
C VAL A 73 2.67 -5.01 12.47
N THR A 74 3.94 -5.09 12.90
CA THR A 74 4.54 -4.08 13.78
C THR A 74 4.58 -2.70 13.11
N ILE A 75 4.96 -2.66 11.83
CA ILE A 75 4.99 -1.42 11.04
C ILE A 75 3.58 -0.88 10.83
N LYS A 76 2.58 -1.72 10.55
CA LYS A 76 1.17 -1.33 10.40
C LYS A 76 0.64 -0.62 11.64
N ARG A 77 0.97 -1.14 12.83
CA ARG A 77 0.60 -0.50 14.11
C ARG A 77 1.24 0.88 14.26
N GLU A 78 2.55 0.97 14.00
CA GLU A 78 3.31 2.21 14.08
C GLU A 78 2.80 3.27 13.09
N ILE A 79 2.57 2.89 11.83
CA ILE A 79 2.08 3.82 10.82
C ILE A 79 0.61 4.21 11.09
N ARG A 80 -0.22 3.29 11.59
CA ARG A 80 -1.59 3.59 12.04
C ARG A 80 -1.57 4.66 13.13
N HIS A 81 -0.71 4.52 14.14
CA HIS A 81 -0.55 5.53 15.19
C HIS A 81 -0.15 6.89 14.61
N LYS A 82 0.92 6.94 13.80
CA LYS A 82 1.40 8.19 13.19
C LYS A 82 0.35 8.88 12.33
N LEU A 83 -0.33 8.12 11.46
CA LEU A 83 -1.39 8.65 10.60
C LEU A 83 -2.62 9.10 11.39
N THR A 84 -2.97 8.39 12.46
CA THR A 84 -4.09 8.77 13.33
C THR A 84 -3.82 10.09 14.05
N SER A 85 -2.59 10.30 14.52
CA SER A 85 -2.18 11.52 15.20
C SER A 85 -2.08 12.72 14.25
N ALA A 86 -1.56 12.52 13.03
CA ALA A 86 -1.37 13.59 12.05
C ALA A 86 -2.66 13.92 11.24
N TYR A 87 -3.50 12.90 11.01
CA TYR A 87 -4.67 13.00 10.13
C TYR A 87 -5.89 12.32 10.76
N CYS A 88 -6.09 11.04 10.47
CA CYS A 88 -7.13 10.20 11.03
C CYS A 88 -6.76 8.72 10.86
N ALA A 89 -7.51 7.82 11.50
CA ALA A 89 -7.29 6.39 11.38
C ALA A 89 -7.28 5.95 9.90
N PRO A 90 -6.21 5.27 9.43
CA PRO A 90 -6.11 4.81 8.07
C PRO A 90 -6.85 3.50 7.84
N VAL A 91 -7.18 3.28 6.57
CA VAL A 91 -7.46 1.97 6.01
C VAL A 91 -6.19 1.42 5.35
N PHE A 92 -6.06 0.10 5.31
CA PHE A 92 -4.98 -0.56 4.58
C PHE A 92 -5.53 -1.40 3.44
N PHE A 93 -4.83 -1.46 2.32
CA PHE A 93 -5.26 -2.30 1.21
C PHE A 93 -4.13 -2.66 0.25
N GLU A 94 -4.21 -3.84 -0.34
CA GLU A 94 -3.37 -4.28 -1.45
C GLU A 94 -4.16 -5.17 -2.42
N HIS A 95 -3.69 -5.23 -3.66
CA HIS A 95 -4.08 -6.26 -4.61
C HIS A 95 -2.92 -7.24 -4.71
N GLY A 96 -3.13 -8.49 -4.27
CA GLY A 96 -2.12 -9.54 -4.31
C GLY A 96 -2.30 -10.48 -5.51
N PRO A 97 -1.59 -10.26 -6.64
CA PRO A 97 -1.70 -11.14 -7.81
C PRO A 97 -0.88 -12.42 -7.61
N VAL A 98 -1.41 -13.54 -8.13
CA VAL A 98 -0.66 -14.81 -8.29
C VAL A 98 0.06 -14.90 -9.62
N VAL A 99 -0.46 -14.25 -10.67
CA VAL A 99 0.20 -14.20 -11.99
C VAL A 99 0.80 -12.81 -12.20
N CYS A 100 2.13 -12.75 -12.20
CA CYS A 100 2.88 -11.54 -12.51
C CYS A 100 2.85 -11.33 -14.03
N ASP A 101 2.05 -10.39 -14.52
CA ASP A 101 2.09 -10.04 -15.94
C ASP A 101 3.20 -9.01 -16.19
N THR A 102 4.44 -9.53 -16.18
CA THR A 102 5.69 -8.76 -16.38
C THR A 102 5.77 -8.02 -17.71
N ALA A 103 4.83 -8.26 -18.63
CA ALA A 103 4.79 -7.67 -19.96
C ALA A 103 4.40 -6.18 -19.96
N ILE A 104 3.77 -5.68 -18.88
CA ILE A 104 3.30 -4.29 -18.84
C ILE A 104 3.89 -3.58 -17.62
N ALA A 105 5.03 -2.93 -17.85
CA ALA A 105 5.62 -1.99 -16.89
C ALA A 105 4.53 -1.06 -16.32
N GLY A 106 4.26 -1.25 -15.04
CA GLY A 106 3.35 -0.45 -14.24
C GLY A 106 1.93 -0.95 -14.12
N SER A 107 1.43 -2.00 -14.84
CA SER A 107 -0.01 -2.44 -14.86
C SER A 107 -0.61 -2.54 -13.44
N CYS A 108 0.00 -3.41 -12.64
CA CYS A 108 0.16 -3.31 -11.21
C CYS A 108 1.68 -3.23 -10.98
N VAL A 109 2.15 -2.62 -9.89
CA VAL A 109 3.56 -2.84 -9.55
C VAL A 109 3.59 -4.15 -8.79
N ASP A 110 4.07 -5.21 -9.44
CA ASP A 110 4.21 -6.55 -8.86
C ASP A 110 5.41 -6.57 -7.88
N HIS A 111 5.27 -5.81 -6.81
CA HIS A 111 6.21 -5.68 -5.71
C HIS A 111 5.37 -5.34 -4.49
N ALA A 112 5.62 -5.99 -3.36
CA ALA A 112 4.77 -5.88 -2.21
C ALA A 112 4.77 -4.46 -1.64
N HIS A 113 3.61 -3.83 -1.75
CA HIS A 113 3.32 -2.53 -1.18
C HIS A 113 1.91 -2.54 -0.61
N LEU A 114 1.78 -2.09 0.63
CA LEU A 114 0.49 -1.96 1.31
C LEU A 114 0.15 -0.48 1.38
N HIS A 115 -0.97 -0.10 0.78
CA HIS A 115 -1.47 1.27 0.87
C HIS A 115 -1.89 1.58 2.30
N CYS A 116 -1.53 2.77 2.78
CA CYS A 116 -1.92 3.33 4.07
C CYS A 116 -2.63 4.66 3.80
N LEU A 117 -3.96 4.66 3.86
CA LEU A 117 -4.76 5.80 3.43
C LEU A 117 -5.57 6.38 4.61
N PRO A 118 -5.22 7.57 5.14
CA PRO A 118 -5.93 8.20 6.26
C PRO A 118 -7.22 8.86 5.79
N VAL A 119 -8.20 8.04 5.40
CA VAL A 119 -9.50 8.50 4.90
C VAL A 119 -10.59 8.37 5.97
N GLY A 120 -11.45 9.38 6.09
CA GLY A 120 -12.54 9.39 7.08
C GLY A 120 -13.76 8.55 6.73
N LYS A 121 -13.68 7.69 5.70
CA LYS A 121 -14.79 6.87 5.21
C LYS A 121 -14.28 5.51 4.75
N GLU A 122 -15.03 4.45 5.06
CA GLU A 122 -14.80 3.12 4.50
C GLU A 122 -15.13 3.07 3.01
N PHE A 123 -14.47 2.19 2.28
CA PHE A 123 -14.84 1.86 0.89
C PHE A 123 -14.99 0.37 0.62
N SER A 124 -15.00 -0.48 1.67
CA SER A 124 -15.17 -1.93 1.55
C SER A 124 -16.38 -2.33 0.69
N SER A 125 -17.52 -1.66 0.87
CA SER A 125 -18.75 -1.89 0.09
C SER A 125 -18.64 -1.60 -1.41
N LEU A 126 -17.58 -0.92 -1.86
CA LEU A 126 -17.30 -0.65 -3.27
C LEU A 126 -16.28 -1.63 -3.88
N ILE A 127 -15.66 -2.50 -3.07
CA ILE A 127 -14.62 -3.43 -3.51
C ILE A 127 -15.24 -4.53 -4.37
N MET A 128 -16.15 -5.33 -3.83
CA MET A 128 -16.93 -6.31 -4.60
C MET A 128 -18.39 -6.31 -4.13
N PRO A 129 -19.23 -5.38 -4.62
CA PRO A 129 -20.59 -5.17 -4.10
C PRO A 129 -21.54 -6.37 -4.17
N SER A 130 -21.18 -7.42 -4.92
CA SER A 130 -21.98 -8.63 -5.12
C SER A 130 -21.36 -9.87 -4.48
N ARG A 131 -20.33 -9.70 -3.64
CA ARG A 131 -19.59 -10.79 -3.00
C ARG A 131 -19.26 -10.42 -1.56
N GLU A 132 -19.55 -11.32 -0.64
CA GLU A 132 -19.14 -11.17 0.75
C GLU A 132 -17.64 -11.48 0.88
N PRO A 133 -16.88 -10.69 1.66
CA PRO A 133 -15.49 -11.02 1.98
C PRO A 133 -15.40 -12.24 2.91
N GLU A 134 -14.21 -12.83 2.96
CA GLU A 134 -13.78 -13.68 4.05
C GLU A 134 -13.11 -12.82 5.13
N GLU A 135 -13.40 -13.09 6.41
CA GLU A 135 -12.72 -12.44 7.53
C GLU A 135 -11.32 -13.04 7.70
N LEU A 136 -10.31 -12.17 7.75
CA LEU A 136 -8.93 -12.56 8.01
C LEU A 136 -8.55 -12.21 9.45
N THR A 137 -8.45 -13.20 10.33
CA THR A 137 -8.14 -12.91 11.75
C THR A 137 -6.72 -12.40 11.98
N GLU A 138 -5.78 -12.73 11.08
CA GLU A 138 -4.36 -12.45 11.25
C GLU A 138 -3.69 -12.15 9.91
N PHE A 139 -2.94 -11.05 9.84
CA PHE A 139 -2.36 -10.57 8.59
C PHE A 139 -1.40 -11.57 7.93
N TRP A 140 -0.68 -12.39 8.71
CA TRP A 140 0.23 -13.39 8.14
C TRP A 140 -0.47 -14.53 7.40
N LYS A 141 -1.79 -14.71 7.57
CA LYS A 141 -2.58 -15.68 6.83
C LYS A 141 -2.77 -15.33 5.36
N LEU A 142 -2.43 -14.11 4.93
CA LEU A 142 -2.33 -13.77 3.50
C LEU A 142 -1.45 -14.76 2.74
N ALA A 143 -0.42 -15.31 3.39
CA ALA A 143 0.47 -16.30 2.79
C ALA A 143 -0.21 -17.63 2.46
N GLU A 144 -1.39 -17.92 2.99
CA GLU A 144 -2.14 -19.14 2.67
C GLU A 144 -2.81 -19.03 1.30
N TYR A 145 -3.31 -17.85 0.92
CA TYR A 145 -3.98 -17.63 -0.37
C TYR A 145 -3.01 -17.80 -1.54
N THR A 146 -1.83 -17.19 -1.47
CA THR A 146 -0.80 -17.33 -2.50
C THR A 146 -0.25 -18.77 -2.57
N ARG A 147 -0.07 -19.45 -1.43
CA ARG A 147 0.34 -20.87 -1.37
C ARG A 147 -0.67 -21.78 -2.05
N ASN A 148 -1.95 -21.43 -2.01
CA ASN A 148 -3.04 -22.13 -2.70
C ASN A 148 -3.24 -21.66 -4.15
N GLY A 149 -2.40 -20.76 -4.66
CA GLY A 149 -2.48 -20.26 -6.04
C GLY A 149 -3.62 -19.26 -6.28
N LEU A 150 -4.14 -18.62 -5.23
CA LEU A 150 -5.21 -17.62 -5.32
C LEU A 150 -4.67 -16.19 -5.30
N SER A 151 -5.08 -15.39 -6.28
CA SER A 151 -4.98 -13.93 -6.19
C SER A 151 -5.99 -13.42 -5.16
N TYR A 152 -5.83 -12.19 -4.64
CA TYR A 152 -6.78 -11.64 -3.68
C TYR A 152 -6.80 -10.10 -3.68
N LEU A 153 -7.89 -9.55 -3.15
CA LEU A 153 -7.97 -8.18 -2.67
C LEU A 153 -8.00 -8.19 -1.15
N PHE A 154 -7.10 -7.44 -0.53
CA PHE A 154 -7.05 -7.28 0.92
C PHE A 154 -7.50 -5.87 1.31
N TYR A 155 -8.30 -5.78 2.37
CA TYR A 155 -8.75 -4.52 2.97
C TYR A 155 -8.71 -4.63 4.49
N GLU A 156 -8.22 -3.59 5.15
CA GLU A 156 -8.33 -3.40 6.59
C GLU A 156 -9.03 -2.08 6.88
N SER A 157 -10.09 -2.14 7.69
CA SER A 157 -10.89 -0.98 8.09
C SER A 157 -10.12 -0.03 9.01
N ARG A 158 -10.75 1.11 9.33
CA ARG A 158 -10.21 2.08 10.30
C ARG A 158 -10.17 1.49 11.72
N GLU A 159 -11.08 0.58 12.00
CA GLU A 159 -11.27 -0.15 13.26
C GLU A 159 -10.32 -1.36 13.37
N GLY A 160 -9.74 -1.81 12.26
CA GLY A 160 -8.78 -2.92 12.21
C GLY A 160 -9.38 -4.26 11.76
N ASP A 161 -10.65 -4.27 11.34
CA ASP A 161 -11.27 -5.45 10.74
C ASP A 161 -10.61 -5.73 9.38
N MET A 162 -10.19 -6.98 9.17
CA MET A 162 -9.47 -7.38 7.97
C MET A 162 -10.34 -8.29 7.12
N ASP A 163 -10.60 -7.84 5.90
CA ASP A 163 -11.38 -8.53 4.89
C ASP A 163 -10.47 -8.97 3.73
N ILE A 164 -10.76 -10.16 3.20
CA ILE A 164 -10.13 -10.64 1.98
C ILE A 164 -11.17 -11.12 0.98
N TYR A 165 -10.93 -10.80 -0.30
CA TYR A 165 -11.71 -11.28 -1.44
C TYR A 165 -10.80 -12.16 -2.30
N PRO A 166 -10.86 -13.49 -2.15
CA PRO A 166 -10.08 -14.40 -2.97
C PRO A 166 -10.55 -14.32 -4.42
N LEU A 167 -9.64 -14.26 -5.37
CA LEU A 167 -9.97 -14.13 -6.79
C LEU A 167 -9.71 -15.43 -7.52
N ASP A 168 -10.70 -15.88 -8.27
CA ASP A 168 -10.59 -17.00 -9.20
C ASP A 168 -10.15 -16.48 -10.57
N ALA A 169 -8.98 -16.92 -11.04
CA ALA A 169 -8.42 -16.46 -12.32
C ALA A 169 -9.31 -16.77 -13.54
N GLU A 170 -10.21 -17.75 -13.45
CA GLU A 170 -11.12 -18.08 -14.56
C GLU A 170 -12.39 -17.22 -14.57
N ASN A 171 -12.82 -16.73 -13.41
CA ASN A 171 -14.14 -16.13 -13.21
C ASN A 171 -14.09 -14.64 -12.81
N ASP A 172 -12.99 -14.18 -12.22
CA ASP A 172 -12.83 -12.82 -11.72
C ASP A 172 -11.88 -12.00 -12.62
N ASP A 173 -12.43 -11.04 -13.36
CA ASP A 173 -11.65 -10.03 -14.11
C ASP A 173 -11.59 -8.72 -13.32
N VAL A 174 -10.57 -8.59 -12.46
CA VAL A 174 -10.36 -7.41 -11.63
C VAL A 174 -9.34 -6.49 -12.29
N PRO A 175 -9.71 -5.25 -12.65
CA PRO A 175 -8.79 -4.35 -13.34
C PRO A 175 -7.63 -3.94 -12.42
N PRO A 176 -6.48 -3.57 -12.99
CA PRO A 176 -5.40 -3.02 -12.19
C PRO A 176 -5.82 -1.74 -11.45
N GLN A 177 -5.25 -1.49 -10.28
CA GLN A 177 -5.61 -0.36 -9.40
C GLN A 177 -7.08 -0.35 -8.93
N HIS A 178 -7.80 -1.47 -8.99
CA HIS A 178 -9.22 -1.56 -8.59
C HIS A 178 -9.51 -0.98 -7.19
N LEU A 179 -8.74 -1.34 -6.18
CA LEU A 179 -8.92 -0.83 -4.81
C LEU A 179 -8.67 0.68 -4.71
N ARG A 180 -7.66 1.17 -5.44
CA ARG A 180 -7.38 2.60 -5.54
C ARG A 180 -8.52 3.37 -6.24
N HIS A 181 -9.15 2.76 -7.24
CA HIS A 181 -10.34 3.32 -7.88
C HIS A 181 -11.53 3.37 -6.91
N ALA A 182 -11.77 2.30 -6.15
CA ALA A 182 -12.80 2.27 -5.12
C ALA A 182 -12.59 3.40 -4.08
N ALA A 183 -11.35 3.57 -3.60
CA ALA A 183 -10.97 4.67 -2.72
C ALA A 183 -11.16 6.06 -3.38
N ALA A 184 -10.81 6.22 -4.65
CA ALA A 184 -11.00 7.49 -5.36
C ALA A 184 -12.48 7.90 -5.49
N ARG A 185 -13.40 6.92 -5.62
CA ARG A 185 -14.83 7.18 -5.71
C ARG A 185 -15.38 7.80 -4.42
N ILE A 186 -14.97 7.32 -3.25
CA ILE A 186 -15.41 7.92 -1.97
C ILE A 186 -14.83 9.32 -1.75
N LEU A 187 -13.69 9.61 -2.38
CA LEU A 187 -13.03 10.92 -2.37
C LEU A 187 -13.56 11.87 -3.45
N SER A 188 -14.50 11.43 -4.30
CA SER A 188 -15.01 12.20 -5.45
C SER A 188 -13.88 12.72 -6.37
N MET A 189 -12.83 11.91 -6.54
CA MET A 189 -11.66 12.27 -7.33
C MET A 189 -11.81 11.78 -8.78
N PRO A 190 -12.04 12.68 -9.76
CA PRO A 190 -12.18 12.28 -11.16
C PRO A 190 -10.84 11.83 -11.78
N ASN A 191 -9.73 12.39 -11.31
CA ASN A 191 -8.38 12.10 -11.80
C ASN A 191 -7.60 11.34 -10.72
N TRP A 192 -7.66 10.01 -10.75
CA TRP A 192 -7.08 9.14 -9.72
C TRP A 192 -6.04 8.15 -10.25
N ASN A 193 -6.16 7.78 -11.54
CA ASN A 193 -5.26 6.83 -12.18
C ASN A 193 -3.86 7.43 -12.25
N TRP A 194 -2.94 6.84 -11.48
CA TRP A 194 -1.61 7.42 -11.31
C TRP A 194 -0.85 7.52 -12.63
N ARG A 195 -1.10 6.61 -13.59
CA ARG A 195 -0.45 6.64 -14.91
C ARG A 195 -0.83 7.85 -15.75
N ASP A 196 -2.08 8.28 -15.63
CA ASP A 196 -2.63 9.32 -16.49
C ASP A 196 -2.22 10.68 -15.95
N ILE A 197 -2.23 10.83 -14.61
CA ILE A 197 -1.85 12.06 -13.96
C ILE A 197 -0.33 12.27 -13.95
N SER A 198 0.48 11.22 -13.81
CA SER A 198 1.95 11.35 -13.77
C SER A 198 2.58 11.80 -15.09
N LYS A 199 1.85 11.68 -16.20
CA LYS A 199 2.28 12.18 -17.53
C LYS A 199 2.10 13.69 -17.70
N LYS A 200 1.38 14.36 -16.80
CA LYS A 200 1.15 15.80 -16.90
C LYS A 200 2.43 16.56 -16.54
N PRO A 201 2.86 17.57 -17.33
CA PRO A 201 4.12 18.28 -17.09
C PRO A 201 4.23 18.94 -15.71
N ASP A 202 3.09 19.39 -15.16
CA ASP A 202 2.98 20.10 -13.89
C ASP A 202 2.66 19.17 -12.70
N TYR A 203 2.56 17.85 -12.93
CA TYR A 203 2.13 16.91 -11.90
C TYR A 203 3.02 16.97 -10.64
N GLY A 204 4.33 16.96 -10.86
CA GLY A 204 5.34 17.09 -9.81
C GLY A 204 5.11 18.35 -8.98
N ASP A 205 4.92 19.50 -9.62
CA ASP A 205 4.70 20.78 -8.93
C ASP A 205 3.42 20.78 -8.08
N VAL A 206 2.35 20.16 -8.59
CA VAL A 206 1.06 20.08 -7.88
C VAL A 206 1.13 19.17 -6.66
N VAL A 207 1.84 18.05 -6.78
CA VAL A 207 1.80 16.98 -5.75
C VAL A 207 2.94 17.07 -4.75
N ARG A 208 4.05 17.72 -5.12
CA ARG A 208 5.27 17.82 -4.30
C ARG A 208 4.99 18.42 -2.93
N THR A 209 4.27 19.53 -2.86
CA THR A 209 3.95 20.18 -1.59
C THR A 209 3.15 19.26 -0.65
N ARG A 210 2.21 18.48 -1.19
CA ARG A 210 1.40 17.53 -0.40
C ARG A 210 2.27 16.41 0.17
N ILE A 211 3.15 15.84 -0.65
CA ILE A 211 4.06 14.78 -0.23
C ILE A 211 5.03 15.29 0.85
N LEU A 212 5.63 16.47 0.65
CA LEU A 212 6.57 17.04 1.62
C LEU A 212 5.89 17.36 2.96
N ARG A 213 4.70 17.96 2.94
CA ARG A 213 3.93 18.21 4.16
C ARG A 213 3.57 16.90 4.87
N ALA A 214 3.13 15.89 4.13
CA ALA A 214 2.84 14.57 4.71
C ALA A 214 4.06 13.94 5.39
N VAL A 215 5.24 14.01 4.78
CA VAL A 215 6.47 13.49 5.39
C VAL A 215 6.81 14.28 6.66
N GLU A 216 6.71 15.61 6.63
CA GLU A 216 6.97 16.47 7.79
C GLU A 216 6.06 16.14 8.97
N GLU A 217 4.74 16.11 8.76
CA GLU A 217 3.75 15.77 9.79
C GLU A 217 4.03 14.40 10.42
N MET A 218 4.38 13.39 9.61
CA MET A 218 4.65 12.03 10.07
C MET A 218 5.95 11.89 10.86
N LEU A 219 6.94 12.75 10.59
CA LEU A 219 8.19 12.81 11.33
C LEU A 219 8.07 13.59 12.64
N MET A 220 7.05 14.45 12.80
CA MET A 220 6.77 15.16 14.05
C MET A 220 6.02 14.30 15.09
N VAL A 221 5.36 13.21 14.67
CA VAL A 221 4.69 12.30 15.60
C VAL A 221 5.70 11.35 16.25
N ASP A 222 5.74 11.30 17.57
CA ASP A 222 6.60 10.37 18.30
C ASP A 222 6.26 8.90 17.99
N PRO A 223 7.25 7.99 17.96
CA PRO A 223 6.99 6.56 17.83
C PRO A 223 6.13 6.00 18.97
N ILE A 224 5.48 4.85 18.76
CA ILE A 224 4.80 4.15 19.85
C ILE A 224 5.83 3.75 20.91
N ASP A 225 5.60 4.14 22.16
CA ASP A 225 6.46 3.77 23.29
C ASP A 225 6.59 2.24 23.42
N LYS A 226 7.82 1.72 23.33
CA LYS A 226 8.12 0.29 23.47
C LYS A 226 7.92 -0.26 24.90
N LEU A 227 7.68 0.59 25.89
CA LEU A 227 7.50 0.18 27.30
C LEU A 227 6.10 -0.34 27.64
N GLY A 228 5.09 -0.13 26.78
CA GLY A 228 3.74 -0.68 26.98
C GLY A 228 3.53 -2.12 26.53
N TRP A 229 4.58 -2.81 26.03
CA TRP A 229 4.46 -4.07 25.28
C TRP A 229 4.46 -5.33 26.16
N ILE A 230 4.45 -5.17 27.49
CA ILE A 230 4.25 -6.28 28.44
C ILE A 230 2.85 -6.15 29.05
N SER A 231 1.81 -6.39 28.26
CA SER A 231 0.48 -6.90 28.67
C SER A 231 -0.58 -6.52 27.64
N VAL A 232 -0.80 -7.39 26.65
CA VAL A 232 -2.11 -8.03 26.37
C VAL A 232 -1.84 -9.33 25.64
#